data_AF-A0A1J5PP28-F1
#
_entry.id   AF-A0A1J5PP28-F1
#
_cell.length_a   1.000
_cell.length_b   1.000
_cell.length_c   1.000
_cell.angle_alpha   90.00
_cell.angle_beta   90.00
_cell.angle_gamma   90.00
#
_symmetry.space_group_name_H-M   'P 1'
#
loop_
_entity.id
_entity.type
_entity.pdbx_description
1 polymer ?
#
loop_
_entity_poly.entity_id
_entity_poly.type
_entity_poly.pdbx_seq_one_letter_code
_entity_poly.pdbx_strand_id
1 'polypeptide(L)'
;MVVVEGVARSLNPHINIWQVAQPIVEGYIKENLGPRAMLRDLMRTAKVLGRFGPKLPRMVEAQLVRQVEPVAPQQVRGQLHPLVWMVAGAVLTGVGIWIGTVL
;
A
#
# COMPACT_ATOMS: atom_id res chain seq x y z
N MET A 1 -25.95 -10.05 -22.01
CA MET A 1 -27.11 -9.14 -22.01
C MET A 1 -27.92 -9.25 -23.30
N VAL A 2 -27.31 -9.07 -24.48
CA VAL A 2 -28.00 -9.05 -25.80
C VAL A 2 -28.71 -10.36 -26.19
N VAL A 3 -28.19 -11.52 -25.76
CA VAL A 3 -28.78 -12.84 -26.09
C VAL A 3 -30.18 -13.02 -25.49
N VAL A 4 -30.42 -12.54 -24.27
CA VAL A 4 -31.72 -12.67 -23.59
C VAL A 4 -32.74 -11.73 -24.21
N GLU A 5 -32.31 -10.53 -24.62
CA GLU A 5 -33.14 -9.56 -25.34
C GLU A 5 -33.59 -10.08 -26.71
N GLY A 6 -32.68 -10.72 -27.47
CA GLY A 6 -33.00 -11.30 -28.77
C GLY A 6 -34.04 -12.42 -28.68
N VAL A 7 -33.90 -13.32 -27.70
CA VAL A 7 -34.87 -14.41 -27.48
C VAL A 7 -36.22 -13.87 -27.01
N ALA A 8 -36.23 -12.91 -26.07
CA ALA A 8 -37.46 -12.30 -25.59
C ALA A 8 -38.24 -11.58 -26.71
N ARG A 9 -37.55 -10.87 -27.61
CA ARG A 9 -38.18 -10.20 -28.77
C ARG A 9 -38.66 -11.17 -29.85
N SER A 10 -38.00 -12.32 -30.01
CA SER A 10 -38.51 -13.38 -30.91
C SER A 10 -39.81 -14.03 -30.41
N LEU A 11 -40.05 -14.05 -29.10
CA LEU A 11 -41.27 -14.56 -28.47
C LEU A 11 -42.39 -13.51 -28.42
N ASN A 12 -42.05 -12.25 -28.13
CA ASN A 12 -42.97 -11.13 -28.16
C ASN A 12 -42.28 -9.90 -28.78
N PRO A 13 -42.59 -9.54 -30.04
CA PRO A 13 -41.96 -8.43 -30.75
C PRO A 13 -42.11 -7.06 -30.07
N HIS A 14 -43.16 -6.90 -29.24
CA HIS A 14 -43.51 -5.64 -28.58
C HIS A 14 -43.03 -5.57 -27.12
N ILE A 15 -42.30 -6.57 -26.62
CA ILE A 15 -41.81 -6.56 -25.24
C ILE A 15 -40.79 -5.44 -25.02
N ASN A 16 -40.98 -4.65 -23.96
CA ASN A 16 -40.05 -3.61 -23.54
C ASN A 16 -39.31 -4.04 -22.27
N ILE A 17 -38.01 -4.34 -22.40
CA ILE A 17 -37.19 -4.87 -21.30
C ILE A 17 -37.05 -3.86 -20.16
N TRP A 18 -37.03 -2.55 -20.45
CA TRP A 18 -36.96 -1.51 -19.42
C TRP A 18 -38.17 -1.55 -18.50
N GLN A 19 -39.36 -1.74 -19.08
CA GLN A 19 -40.61 -1.77 -18.34
C GLN A 19 -40.72 -3.03 -17.47
N VAL A 20 -40.22 -4.17 -17.97
CA VAL A 20 -40.19 -5.44 -17.22
C VAL A 20 -39.13 -5.42 -16.10
N ALA A 21 -37.98 -4.78 -16.34
CA ALA A 21 -36.89 -4.68 -15.38
C ALA A 21 -37.13 -3.64 -14.27
N GLN A 22 -37.97 -2.63 -14.52
CA GLN A 22 -38.24 -1.52 -13.61
C GLN A 22 -38.55 -1.94 -12.16
N PRO A 23 -39.53 -2.82 -11.87
CA PRO A 23 -39.86 -3.16 -10.48
C PRO A 23 -38.71 -3.85 -9.73
N ILE A 24 -37.88 -4.62 -10.44
CA ILE A 24 -36.73 -5.31 -9.86
C ILE A 24 -35.63 -4.31 -9.51
N VAL A 25 -35.32 -3.41 -10.44
CA VAL A 25 -34.30 -2.36 -10.23
C VAL A 25 -34.76 -1.39 -9.15
N GLU A 26 -36.03 -0.99 -9.15
CA GLU A 26 -36.60 -0.11 -8.13
C GLU A 26 -36.53 -0.73 -6.73
N GLY A 27 -36.85 -2.04 -6.60
CA GLY A 27 -36.68 -2.79 -5.36
C GLY A 27 -35.23 -2.79 -4.89
N TYR A 28 -34.30 -3.14 -5.78
CA TYR A 28 -32.87 -3.17 -5.46
C TYR A 28 -32.34 -1.80 -5.01
N ILE A 29 -32.73 -0.72 -5.70
CA ILE A 29 -32.34 0.66 -5.34
C ILE A 29 -32.90 1.01 -3.96
N LYS A 30 -34.17 0.73 -3.69
CA LYS A 30 -34.77 1.00 -2.37
C LYS A 30 -34.06 0.25 -1.23
N GLU A 31 -33.64 -0.98 -1.47
CA GLU A 31 -32.99 -1.82 -0.46
C GLU A 31 -31.50 -1.51 -0.25
N ASN A 32 -30.77 -1.24 -1.33
CA ASN A 32 -29.31 -1.15 -1.35
C ASN A 32 -28.78 0.28 -1.47
N LEU A 33 -29.53 1.18 -2.10
CA LEU A 33 -29.17 2.59 -2.29
C LEU A 33 -30.14 3.54 -1.56
N GLY A 34 -31.15 3.00 -0.87
CA GLY A 34 -32.11 3.79 -0.12
C GLY A 34 -31.52 4.47 1.11
N PRO A 35 -32.28 5.37 1.75
CA PRO A 35 -31.82 6.16 2.90
C PRO A 35 -31.36 5.29 4.07
N ARG A 36 -32.00 4.13 4.27
CA ARG A 36 -31.58 3.15 5.30
C ARG A 36 -30.21 2.53 4.99
N ALA A 37 -29.92 2.23 3.72
CA ALA A 37 -28.62 1.70 3.33
C ALA A 37 -27.52 2.74 3.53
N MET A 38 -27.77 3.96 3.06
CA MET A 38 -26.85 5.09 3.25
C MET A 38 -26.55 5.36 4.73
N LEU A 39 -27.56 5.32 5.61
CA LEU A 39 -27.36 5.47 7.06
C LEU A 39 -26.50 4.34 7.65
N ARG A 40 -26.73 3.08 7.25
CA ARG A 40 -25.90 1.95 7.69
C ARG A 40 -24.45 2.14 7.27
N ASP A 41 -24.22 2.54 6.03
CA ASP A 41 -22.87 2.72 5.48
C ASP A 41 -22.16 3.89 6.15
N LEU A 42 -22.88 4.99 6.41
CA LEU A 42 -22.35 6.14 7.12
C LEU A 42 -21.96 5.77 8.56
N MET A 43 -22.82 5.03 9.29
CA MET A 43 -22.49 4.53 10.63
C MET A 43 -21.27 3.61 10.62
N ARG A 44 -21.17 2.71 9.63
CA ARG A 44 -20.02 1.82 9.48
C ARG A 44 -18.74 2.60 9.22
N THR A 45 -18.81 3.59 8.32
CA THR A 45 -17.69 4.48 7.99
C THR A 45 -17.27 5.31 9.20
N ALA A 46 -18.23 5.92 9.90
CA ALA A 46 -17.97 6.70 11.12
C ALA A 46 -17.36 5.84 12.23
N LYS A 47 -17.76 4.58 12.37
CA LYS A 47 -17.16 3.65 13.34
C LYS A 47 -15.71 3.32 13.03
N VAL A 48 -15.40 3.07 11.75
CA VAL A 48 -14.02 2.84 11.30
C VAL A 48 -13.19 4.10 11.50
N LEU A 49 -13.70 5.25 11.06
CA LEU A 49 -13.02 6.53 11.18
C LEU A 49 -12.85 6.95 12.65
N GLY A 50 -13.79 6.67 13.54
CA GLY A 50 -13.64 6.91 14.98
C GLY A 50 -12.56 6.03 15.62
N ARG A 51 -12.42 4.78 15.15
CA ARG A 51 -11.39 3.85 15.65
C ARG A 51 -9.99 4.16 15.16
N PHE A 52 -9.84 4.57 13.90
CA PHE A 52 -8.54 4.77 13.25
C PHE A 52 -8.16 6.25 13.07
N GLY A 53 -9.14 7.14 12.98
CA GLY A 53 -8.99 8.58 12.78
C GLY A 53 -8.02 9.26 13.74
N PRO A 54 -8.05 9.00 15.06
CA PRO A 54 -7.10 9.63 15.99
C PRO A 54 -5.64 9.26 15.74
N LYS A 55 -5.37 8.11 15.10
CA LYS A 55 -4.01 7.61 14.86
C LYS A 55 -3.46 8.01 13.48
N LEU A 56 -4.35 8.27 12.52
CA LEU A 56 -3.97 8.61 11.14
C LEU A 56 -3.10 9.89 11.04
N PRO A 57 -3.41 11.02 11.70
CA PRO A 57 -2.59 12.24 11.60
C PRO A 57 -1.14 12.01 12.01
N ARG A 58 -0.92 11.29 13.12
CA ARG A 58 0.43 10.96 13.61
C ARG A 58 1.20 10.06 12.65
N MET A 59 0.51 9.13 11.97
CA MET A 59 1.13 8.27 10.96
C MET A 59 1.55 9.07 9.72
N VAL A 60 0.68 9.98 9.25
CA VAL A 60 0.97 10.88 8.12
C VAL A 60 2.13 11.81 8.46
N GLU A 61 2.11 12.44 9.64
CA GLU A 61 3.17 13.32 10.12
C GLU A 61 4.52 12.60 10.21
N ALA A 62 4.57 11.41 10.81
CA ALA A 62 5.79 10.62 10.90
C ALA A 62 6.38 10.23 9.53
N GLN A 63 5.52 9.98 8.53
CA GLN A 63 5.98 9.72 7.16
C GLN A 63 6.46 10.99 6.47
N LEU A 64 5.77 12.11 6.68
CA LEU A 64 6.11 13.39 6.08
C LEU A 64 7.46 13.90 6.61
N VAL A 65 7.70 13.82 7.93
CA VAL A 65 8.98 14.17 8.55
C VAL A 65 10.13 13.35 7.97
N ARG A 66 9.95 12.04 7.78
CA ARG A 66 10.97 11.15 7.17
C ARG A 66 11.29 11.48 5.71
N GLN A 67 10.35 12.08 4.98
CA GLN A 67 10.58 12.49 3.59
C GLN A 67 11.24 13.86 3.50
N VAL A 68 10.89 14.78 4.40
CA VAL A 68 11.42 16.15 4.42
C VAL A 68 12.83 16.18 4.99
N GLU A 69 13.12 15.34 5.98
CA GLU A 69 14.44 15.23 6.58
C GLU A 69 15.21 14.13 5.81
N PRO A 70 16.16 14.47 4.91
CA PRO A 70 17.03 13.45 4.35
C PRO A 70 17.74 12.80 5.53
N VAL A 71 17.51 11.49 5.71
CA VAL A 71 18.15 10.68 6.75
C VAL A 71 19.64 11.02 6.73
N ALA A 72 20.07 11.83 7.69
CA ALA A 72 21.48 12.15 7.84
C ALA A 72 22.19 10.80 7.90
N PRO A 73 23.15 10.52 7.00
CA PRO A 73 23.75 9.20 6.92
C PRO A 73 24.25 8.86 8.31
N GLN A 74 23.65 7.83 8.91
CA GLN A 74 24.12 7.27 10.16
C GLN A 74 25.58 6.94 9.94
N GLN A 75 26.46 7.79 10.49
CA GLN A 75 27.89 7.58 10.45
C GLN A 75 28.12 6.22 11.09
N VAL A 76 28.45 5.24 10.26
CA VAL A 76 28.74 3.87 10.70
C VAL A 76 29.97 3.98 11.59
N ARG A 77 29.74 4.03 12.90
CA ARG A 77 30.75 4.20 13.94
C ARG A 77 31.44 2.86 14.18
N GLY A 78 32.12 2.35 13.14
CA GLY A 78 32.99 1.19 13.20
C GLY A 78 34.42 1.62 13.47
N GLN A 79 34.73 1.98 14.72
CA GLN A 79 36.07 2.43 15.15
C GLN A 79 37.19 1.36 15.03
N LEU A 80 36.89 0.17 14.52
CA LEU A 80 37.85 -0.93 14.37
C LEU A 80 38.53 -0.96 12.99
N HIS A 81 38.05 -0.19 12.01
CA HIS A 81 38.67 -0.10 10.68
C HIS A 81 40.14 0.38 10.73
N PRO A 82 40.53 1.39 11.53
CA PRO A 82 41.92 1.88 11.56
C PRO A 82 42.92 0.83 12.06
N LEU A 83 42.52 0.04 13.08
CA LEU A 83 43.39 -0.97 13.68
C LEU A 83 43.67 -2.12 12.69
N VAL A 84 42.66 -2.53 11.93
CA VAL A 84 42.79 -3.56 10.89
C VAL A 84 43.77 -3.11 9.81
N TRP A 85 43.69 -1.85 9.36
CA TRP A 85 44.65 -1.31 8.37
C TRP A 85 46.07 -1.20 8.92
N MET A 86 46.24 -0.85 10.20
CA MET A 86 47.56 -0.82 10.84
C MET A 86 48.19 -2.21 10.92
N VAL A 87 47.42 -3.22 11.35
CA VAL A 87 47.91 -4.60 11.45
C VAL A 87 48.25 -5.15 10.06
N ALA A 88 47.39 -4.93 9.06
CA ALA A 88 47.65 -5.37 7.69
C ALA A 88 48.92 -4.73 7.12
N GLY A 89 49.12 -3.43 7.34
CA GLY A 89 50.34 -2.72 6.93
C GLY A 89 51.60 -3.27 7.61
N ALA A 90 51.54 -3.54 8.92
CA ALA A 90 52.65 -4.11 9.68
C ALA A 90 53.02 -5.52 9.22
N VAL A 91 52.03 -6.35 8.90
CA VAL A 91 52.26 -7.71 8.38
C VAL A 91 52.92 -7.65 6.99
N LEU A 92 52.43 -6.80 6.08
CA LEU A 92 53.01 -6.67 4.74
C LEU A 92 54.46 -6.19 4.77
N THR A 93 54.77 -5.21 5.61
CA THR A 93 56.15 -4.72 5.78
C THR A 93 57.05 -5.76 6.42
N GLY A 94 56.58 -6.47 7.45
CA GLY A 94 57.33 -7.57 8.07
C GLY A 94 57.66 -8.70 7.08
N VAL A 95 56.69 -9.10 6.26
CA VAL A 95 56.89 -10.14 5.22
C VAL A 95 57.89 -9.67 4.16
N GLY A 96 57.79 -8.41 3.71
CA GLY A 96 58.73 -7.85 2.73
C GLY A 96 60.17 -7.82 3.24
N ILE A 97 60.38 -7.43 4.50
CA ILE A 97 61.70 -7.44 5.13
C ILE A 97 62.23 -8.87 5.23
N TRP A 98 61.40 -9.81 5.67
CA TRP A 98 61.81 -11.22 5.82
C TRP A 98 62.23 -11.84 4.48
N ILE A 99 61.44 -11.63 3.42
CA ILE A 99 61.77 -12.12 2.07
C ILE A 99 63.07 -11.47 1.57
N GLY A 100 63.25 -10.16 1.79
CA GLY A 100 64.48 -9.46 1.40
C GLY A 100 65.72 -9.88 2.17
N THR A 101 65.57 -10.44 3.37
CA THR A 101 66.70 -11.00 4.15
C THR A 101 67.01 -12.46 3.83
N VAL A 102 66.07 -13.19 3.20
CA VAL A 102 66.18 -14.62 2.91
C VAL A 102 66.61 -14.89 1.46
N LEU A 103 66.38 -13.95 0.55
CA LEU A 103 66.83 -13.99 -0.85
C LEU A 103 68.21 -13.33 -1.01
#